data_AF-A0A7U9T2V7-F1
#
_entry.id   AF-A0A7U9T2V7-F1
#
_cell.length_a   1.000
_cell.length_b   1.000
_cell.length_c   1.000
_cell.angle_alpha   90.00
_cell.angle_beta   90.00
_cell.angle_gamma   90.00
#
_symmetry.space_group_name_H-M   'P 1'
#
loop_
_entity.id
_entity.type
_entity.pdbx_description
1 polymer ?
#
loop_
_entity_poly.entity_id
_entity_poly.type
_entity_poly.pdbx_seq_one_letter_code
_entity_poly.pdbx_strand_id
1 'polypeptide(L)'
;MGGIRVGGTTGYQSAFQVIGARKYRDFRDDKMLDNRQFQLAFRKLRQFSTKLDIPKTELDIDGTIDKTCNNGGYLQIVMDKPRKNSVKLLLLMDSGGTMIPFSSLLNELFQAVHKSNHYKDVKTYYFHNCIYSKLYKTPECENGDWIDTEWMFRNLDSDYKVIVVGDAAMAPEELYSTSGNYRGPNGGLAGWDWLQLLKRHYKKVVWLNPKMAPGNAPWREAETAIKALFPMYKLTVEGLNQAMIKLMLNK
;
A
#
# COMPACT_ATOMS: atom_id res chain seq x y z
N MET A 1 53.77 -20.28 -31.41
CA MET A 1 53.75 -20.51 -29.94
C MET A 1 53.98 -19.17 -29.28
N GLY A 2 53.18 -18.60 -28.39
CA GLY A 2 52.02 -19.06 -27.63
C GLY A 2 51.97 -18.11 -26.42
N GLY A 3 50.97 -17.24 -26.35
CA GLY A 3 50.79 -16.31 -25.23
C GLY A 3 49.82 -16.88 -24.20
N ILE A 4 50.10 -16.69 -22.90
CA ILE A 4 49.21 -17.12 -21.81
C ILE A 4 49.04 -15.98 -20.79
N ARG A 5 47.77 -15.73 -20.45
CA ARG A 5 47.24 -14.78 -19.45
C ARG A 5 47.21 -15.40 -18.05
N VAL A 6 47.31 -14.50 -17.07
CA VAL A 6 47.26 -14.72 -15.61
C VAL A 6 45.81 -14.75 -15.11
N GLY A 7 45.51 -15.61 -14.14
CA GLY A 7 44.29 -15.57 -13.34
C GLY A 7 44.51 -16.19 -11.95
N GLY A 8 44.49 -15.36 -10.90
CA GLY A 8 44.53 -15.79 -9.51
C GLY A 8 43.14 -15.72 -8.87
N THR A 9 42.76 -16.77 -8.15
CA THR A 9 41.51 -16.84 -7.36
C THR A 9 41.81 -16.82 -5.87
N THR A 10 41.33 -15.77 -5.19
CA THR A 10 41.32 -15.60 -3.73
C THR A 10 40.23 -16.44 -3.08
N GLY A 11 40.60 -17.23 -2.07
CA GLY A 11 39.70 -18.04 -1.26
C GLY A 11 39.13 -17.27 -0.07
N TYR A 12 37.81 -17.28 0.07
CA TYR A 12 37.07 -17.11 1.33
C TYR A 12 35.62 -17.60 1.13
N GLN A 13 35.37 -18.92 1.15
CA GLN A 13 34.00 -19.46 1.15
C GLN A 13 33.71 -20.53 2.21
N SER A 14 34.64 -20.85 3.11
CA SER A 14 34.49 -22.06 3.94
C SER A 14 33.90 -21.84 5.34
N ALA A 15 33.68 -20.59 5.77
CA ALA A 15 33.20 -20.28 7.14
C ALA A 15 31.68 -19.99 7.26
N PHE A 16 30.98 -19.78 6.14
CA PHE A 16 29.54 -19.46 6.14
C PHE A 16 28.62 -20.70 6.18
N GLN A 17 29.13 -21.88 5.83
CA GLN A 17 28.30 -23.08 5.70
C GLN A 17 27.90 -23.72 7.04
N VAL A 18 28.63 -23.46 8.14
CA VAL A 18 28.38 -24.14 9.42
C VAL A 18 27.47 -23.34 10.37
N ILE A 19 27.29 -22.03 10.13
CA ILE A 19 26.35 -21.18 10.90
C ILE A 19 24.94 -21.19 10.26
N GLY A 20 24.84 -21.54 8.97
CA GLY A 20 23.58 -21.62 8.23
C GLY A 20 22.60 -22.69 8.75
N ALA A 21 23.09 -23.83 9.25
CA ALA A 21 22.19 -24.94 9.60
C ALA A 21 21.35 -24.74 10.87
N ARG A 22 21.75 -23.85 11.80
CA ARG A 22 20.99 -23.58 13.04
C ARG A 22 20.07 -22.36 12.99
N LYS A 23 20.26 -21.42 12.05
CA LYS A 23 19.36 -20.28 11.84
C LYS A 23 18.17 -20.55 10.91
N TYR A 24 18.15 -21.70 10.23
CA TYR A 24 17.10 -22.07 9.28
C TYR A 24 15.81 -22.62 9.91
N ARG A 25 15.70 -22.66 11.24
CA ARG A 25 14.52 -23.23 11.94
C ARG A 25 13.47 -22.21 12.38
N ASP A 26 13.82 -20.93 12.49
CA ASP A 26 12.91 -19.88 12.98
C ASP A 26 12.23 -19.05 11.86
N PHE A 27 12.49 -19.34 10.58
CA PHE A 27 11.87 -18.62 9.44
C PHE A 27 10.58 -19.27 8.91
N ARG A 28 9.89 -20.08 9.70
CA ARG A 28 8.66 -20.80 9.27
C ARG A 28 7.34 -20.06 9.55
N ASP A 29 7.38 -18.84 10.07
CA ASP A 29 6.16 -18.01 10.23
C ASP A 29 5.85 -17.11 9.01
N ASP A 30 6.76 -16.99 8.05
CA ASP A 30 6.47 -16.39 6.73
C ASP A 30 5.77 -17.43 5.84
N LYS A 31 4.52 -17.79 6.18
CA LYS A 31 3.62 -18.39 5.18
C LYS A 31 3.55 -17.41 4.02
N MET A 32 4.07 -17.80 2.86
CA MET A 32 3.92 -17.01 1.63
C MET A 32 2.45 -16.66 1.46
N LEU A 33 2.20 -15.36 1.30
CA LEU A 33 0.87 -14.82 1.05
C LEU A 33 0.33 -15.47 -0.21
N ASP A 34 -0.83 -16.13 -0.08
CA ASP A 34 -1.57 -16.68 -1.21
C ASP A 34 -2.72 -15.73 -1.58
N ASN A 35 -3.14 -15.74 -2.84
CA ASN A 35 -4.21 -14.91 -3.40
C ASN A 35 -5.49 -14.93 -2.52
N ARG A 36 -5.83 -16.09 -1.95
CA ARG A 36 -6.99 -16.23 -1.06
C ARG A 36 -6.88 -15.40 0.21
N GLN A 37 -5.69 -15.26 0.79
CA GLN A 37 -5.47 -14.47 1.99
C GLN A 37 -5.63 -12.97 1.71
N PHE A 38 -5.16 -12.51 0.54
CA PHE A 38 -5.44 -11.15 0.07
C PHE A 38 -6.94 -10.89 -0.09
N GLN A 39 -7.65 -11.77 -0.78
CA GLN A 39 -9.10 -11.65 -0.96
C GLN A 39 -9.85 -11.57 0.39
N LEU A 40 -9.45 -12.40 1.36
CA LEU A 40 -10.05 -12.38 2.70
C LEU A 40 -9.81 -11.06 3.43
N ALA A 41 -8.60 -10.50 3.35
CA ALA A 41 -8.29 -9.21 3.98
C ALA A 41 -9.08 -8.06 3.34
N PHE A 42 -9.13 -8.00 2.01
CA PHE A 42 -9.91 -7.00 1.29
C PHE A 42 -11.42 -7.13 1.55
N ARG A 43 -11.93 -8.37 1.69
CA ARG A 43 -13.31 -8.61 2.12
C ARG A 43 -13.59 -8.08 3.53
N LYS A 44 -12.65 -8.22 4.47
CA LYS A 44 -12.77 -7.64 5.82
C LYS A 44 -12.81 -6.12 5.76
N LEU A 45 -11.90 -5.48 5.01
CA LEU A 45 -11.87 -4.03 4.84
C LEU A 45 -13.26 -3.48 4.46
N ARG A 46 -13.91 -4.12 3.48
CA ARG A 46 -15.29 -3.79 3.10
C ARG A 46 -16.28 -3.91 4.26
N GLN A 47 -16.33 -5.08 4.91
CA GLN A 47 -17.32 -5.35 5.96
C GLN A 47 -17.23 -4.35 7.11
N PHE A 48 -16.01 -3.97 7.49
CA PHE A 48 -15.81 -2.96 8.52
C PHE A 48 -16.17 -1.56 8.05
N SER A 49 -15.95 -1.24 6.77
CA SER A 49 -16.30 0.09 6.24
C SER A 49 -17.78 0.34 6.15
N THR A 50 -18.56 -0.68 5.78
CA THR A 50 -20.02 -0.59 5.83
C THR A 50 -20.52 -0.37 7.26
N LYS A 51 -19.82 -0.91 8.27
CA LYS A 51 -20.22 -0.76 9.67
C LYS A 51 -19.82 0.59 10.29
N LEU A 52 -18.68 1.18 9.93
CA LEU A 52 -18.12 2.33 10.65
C LEU A 52 -18.21 3.67 9.91
N ASP A 53 -18.13 3.69 8.58
CA ASP A 53 -17.91 4.93 7.82
C ASP A 53 -19.16 5.47 7.08
N ILE A 54 -20.28 4.74 7.12
CA ILE A 54 -21.44 5.10 6.30
C ILE A 54 -22.51 5.78 7.15
N PRO A 55 -22.83 7.07 6.89
CA PRO A 55 -23.96 7.74 7.53
C PRO A 55 -25.27 7.11 7.05
N LYS A 56 -26.23 7.00 7.98
CA LYS A 56 -27.59 6.52 7.68
C LYS A 56 -28.31 7.57 6.85
N THR A 57 -28.41 7.33 5.55
CA THR A 57 -28.87 8.30 4.54
C THR A 57 -30.03 7.78 3.71
N GLU A 58 -30.34 6.47 3.78
CA GLU A 58 -31.52 5.90 3.13
C GLU A 58 -32.67 5.78 4.15
N LEU A 59 -33.91 6.01 3.72
CA LEU A 59 -35.09 5.88 4.57
C LEU A 59 -35.40 4.39 4.80
N ASP A 60 -35.44 3.97 6.05
CA ASP A 60 -35.92 2.65 6.46
C ASP A 60 -37.43 2.71 6.62
N ILE A 61 -38.17 2.27 5.60
CA ILE A 61 -39.63 2.33 5.60
C ILE A 61 -40.20 1.45 6.71
N ASP A 62 -39.73 0.21 6.81
CA ASP A 62 -40.24 -0.76 7.79
C ASP A 62 -39.91 -0.31 9.21
N GLY A 63 -38.66 0.10 9.47
CA GLY A 63 -38.25 0.64 10.76
C GLY A 63 -38.97 1.94 11.14
N THR A 64 -39.28 2.79 10.16
CA THR A 64 -40.07 4.02 10.36
C THR A 64 -41.52 3.69 10.73
N ILE A 65 -42.15 2.73 10.03
CA ILE A 65 -43.51 2.28 10.34
C ILE A 65 -43.57 1.70 11.75
N ASP A 66 -42.68 0.78 12.09
CA ASP A 66 -42.66 0.12 13.39
C ASP A 66 -42.45 1.12 14.53
N LYS A 67 -41.50 2.05 14.40
CA LYS A 67 -41.29 3.07 15.43
C LYS A 67 -42.45 4.06 15.55
N THR A 68 -43.06 4.43 14.42
CA THR A 68 -44.22 5.32 14.40
C THR A 68 -45.42 4.66 15.09
N CYS A 69 -45.68 3.39 14.79
CA CYS A 69 -46.74 2.61 15.42
C CYS A 69 -46.50 2.44 16.93
N ASN A 70 -45.26 2.13 17.34
CA ASN A 70 -44.90 1.98 18.75
C ASN A 70 -44.87 3.29 19.54
N ASN A 71 -44.78 4.44 18.86
CA ASN A 71 -44.81 5.77 19.47
C ASN A 71 -46.20 6.43 19.38
N GLY A 72 -47.28 5.64 19.36
CA GLY A 72 -48.64 6.14 19.39
C GLY A 72 -49.06 6.92 18.15
N GLY A 73 -48.47 6.63 16.99
CA GLY A 73 -48.80 7.28 15.71
C GLY A 73 -48.02 8.57 15.42
N TYR A 74 -47.11 8.98 16.30
CA TYR A 74 -46.20 10.09 16.02
C TYR A 74 -45.06 9.63 15.11
N LEU A 75 -44.97 10.25 13.91
CA LEU A 75 -43.99 9.91 12.88
C LEU A 75 -42.55 9.94 13.43
N GLN A 76 -41.89 8.78 13.43
CA GLN A 76 -40.48 8.64 13.76
C GLN A 76 -39.71 8.11 12.57
N ILE A 77 -39.05 9.01 11.86
CA ILE A 77 -38.23 8.67 10.70
C ILE A 77 -36.99 7.89 11.17
N VAL A 78 -36.86 6.65 10.68
CA VAL A 78 -35.68 5.81 10.87
C VAL A 78 -34.88 5.83 9.58
N MET A 79 -33.60 6.20 9.70
CA MET A 79 -32.65 6.14 8.59
C MET A 79 -31.80 4.86 8.72
N ASP A 80 -31.52 4.24 7.58
CA ASP A 80 -30.60 3.12 7.43
C ASP A 80 -29.42 3.47 6.50
N LYS A 81 -28.41 2.61 6.51
CA LYS A 81 -27.20 2.76 5.74
C LYS A 81 -27.45 2.31 4.29
N PRO A 82 -26.91 3.02 3.30
CA PRO A 82 -27.03 2.63 1.91
C PRO A 82 -26.53 1.22 1.63
N ARG A 83 -27.31 0.47 0.83
CA ARG A 83 -27.03 -0.94 0.48
C ARG A 83 -25.87 -1.12 -0.51
N LYS A 84 -25.35 -0.04 -1.11
CA LYS A 84 -24.22 -0.05 -2.06
C LYS A 84 -22.88 0.18 -1.34
N ASN A 85 -21.81 -0.49 -1.78
CA ASN A 85 -20.49 -0.27 -1.20
C ASN A 85 -20.02 1.16 -1.52
N SER A 86 -19.52 1.86 -0.50
CA SER A 86 -18.99 3.23 -0.60
C SER A 86 -17.46 3.29 -0.63
N VAL A 87 -16.76 2.18 -0.37
CA VAL A 87 -15.30 2.17 -0.24
C VAL A 87 -14.64 2.46 -1.59
N LYS A 88 -13.87 3.55 -1.64
CA LYS A 88 -12.95 3.87 -2.72
C LYS A 88 -11.52 3.50 -2.29
N LEU A 89 -10.80 2.78 -3.15
CA LEU A 89 -9.44 2.32 -2.88
C LEU A 89 -8.47 2.94 -3.88
N LEU A 90 -7.35 3.46 -3.37
CA LEU A 90 -6.22 3.92 -4.18
C LEU A 90 -5.01 3.03 -3.86
N LEU A 91 -4.53 2.31 -4.86
CA LEU A 91 -3.36 1.44 -4.77
C LEU A 91 -2.18 2.08 -5.49
N LEU A 92 -1.12 2.37 -4.74
CA LEU A 92 0.13 2.92 -5.28
C LEU A 92 1.22 1.86 -5.12
N MET A 93 1.78 1.36 -6.22
CA MET A 93 2.76 0.28 -6.20
C MET A 93 4.12 0.73 -6.70
N ASP A 94 5.17 0.35 -5.97
CA ASP A 94 6.55 0.55 -6.39
C ASP A 94 6.95 -0.49 -7.43
N SER A 95 7.45 0.00 -8.55
CA SER A 95 8.01 -0.78 -9.66
C SER A 95 9.53 -0.67 -9.72
N GLY A 96 10.18 -0.21 -8.65
CA GLY A 96 11.63 -0.14 -8.55
C GLY A 96 12.32 -1.49 -8.74
N GLY A 97 13.57 -1.49 -9.20
CA GLY A 97 14.33 -2.73 -9.44
C GLY A 97 14.47 -3.62 -8.20
N THR A 98 14.44 -3.01 -7.01
CA THR A 98 14.46 -3.72 -5.73
C THR A 98 13.19 -4.53 -5.47
N MET A 99 12.09 -4.22 -6.17
CA MET A 99 10.80 -4.90 -6.08
C MET A 99 10.66 -6.10 -7.00
N ILE A 100 11.59 -6.33 -7.95
CA ILE A 100 11.56 -7.47 -8.89
C ILE A 100 11.31 -8.82 -8.19
N PRO A 101 11.97 -9.16 -7.06
CA PRO A 101 11.73 -10.42 -6.36
C PRO A 101 10.30 -10.59 -5.81
N PHE A 102 9.54 -9.49 -5.68
CA PHE A 102 8.16 -9.48 -5.18
C PHE A 102 7.11 -9.24 -6.26
N SER A 103 7.50 -9.23 -7.53
CA SER A 103 6.59 -9.04 -8.67
C SER A 103 5.40 -10.01 -8.66
N SER A 104 5.64 -11.30 -8.38
CA SER A 104 4.56 -12.30 -8.26
C SER A 104 3.59 -11.95 -7.13
N LEU A 105 4.11 -11.53 -5.98
CA LEU A 105 3.32 -11.17 -4.80
C LEU A 105 2.47 -9.91 -5.06
N LEU A 106 3.05 -8.90 -5.72
CA LEU A 106 2.34 -7.70 -6.15
C LEU A 106 1.25 -8.02 -7.17
N ASN A 107 1.51 -8.92 -8.11
CA ASN A 107 0.52 -9.37 -9.09
C ASN A 107 -0.65 -10.09 -8.40
N GLU A 108 -0.38 -10.95 -7.41
CA GLU A 108 -1.44 -11.60 -6.63
C GLU A 108 -2.28 -10.60 -5.84
N LEU A 109 -1.65 -9.60 -5.23
CA LEU A 109 -2.33 -8.50 -4.54
C LEU A 109 -3.22 -7.73 -5.52
N PHE A 110 -2.68 -7.32 -6.66
CA PHE A 110 -3.42 -6.62 -7.71
C PHE A 110 -4.64 -7.43 -8.17
N GLN A 111 -4.44 -8.70 -8.50
CA GLN A 111 -5.54 -9.59 -8.89
C GLN A 111 -6.58 -9.75 -7.78
N ALA A 112 -6.17 -9.87 -6.52
CA ALA A 112 -7.10 -9.99 -5.40
C ALA A 112 -7.94 -8.73 -5.19
N VAL A 113 -7.34 -7.54 -5.36
CA VAL A 113 -8.06 -6.26 -5.32
C VAL A 113 -9.10 -6.21 -6.44
N HIS A 114 -8.72 -6.51 -7.68
CA HIS A 114 -9.63 -6.41 -8.84
C HIS A 114 -10.70 -7.51 -8.87
N LYS A 115 -10.36 -8.76 -8.48
CA LYS A 115 -11.32 -9.87 -8.36
C LYS A 115 -12.32 -9.65 -7.24
N SER A 116 -12.00 -8.82 -6.24
CA SER A 116 -12.90 -8.57 -5.13
C SER A 116 -14.19 -7.83 -5.52
N ASN A 117 -14.37 -7.41 -6.78
CA ASN A 117 -15.58 -6.94 -7.49
C ASN A 117 -16.65 -6.16 -6.68
N HIS A 118 -16.25 -5.52 -5.59
CA HIS A 118 -17.19 -5.02 -4.60
C HIS A 118 -16.88 -3.59 -4.18
N TYR A 119 -15.75 -2.99 -4.54
CA TYR A 119 -15.45 -1.58 -4.22
C TYR A 119 -16.26 -0.61 -5.08
N LYS A 120 -16.52 0.60 -4.57
CA LYS A 120 -17.18 1.67 -5.33
C LYS A 120 -16.31 2.12 -6.50
N ASP A 121 -15.02 2.29 -6.23
CA ASP A 121 -14.00 2.60 -7.22
C ASP A 121 -12.64 2.08 -6.73
N VAL A 122 -11.82 1.64 -7.66
CA VAL A 122 -10.44 1.23 -7.42
C VAL A 122 -9.57 1.92 -8.45
N LYS A 123 -8.59 2.68 -7.99
CA LYS A 123 -7.55 3.27 -8.83
C LYS A 123 -6.21 2.65 -8.49
N THR A 124 -5.45 2.29 -9.51
CA THR A 124 -4.13 1.72 -9.36
C THR A 124 -3.14 2.55 -10.17
N TYR A 125 -2.05 2.95 -9.53
CA TYR A 125 -0.93 3.64 -10.18
C TYR A 125 0.39 3.10 -9.64
N TYR A 126 1.46 3.41 -10.37
CA TYR A 126 2.80 2.94 -10.09
C TYR A 126 3.76 4.10 -9.91
N PHE A 127 4.81 3.90 -9.13
CA PHE A 127 5.91 4.83 -8.97
C PHE A 127 7.24 4.08 -8.94
N HIS A 128 8.35 4.80 -8.99
CA HIS A 128 9.67 4.19 -8.95
C HIS A 128 10.45 4.75 -7.76
N ASN A 129 10.71 3.90 -6.76
CA ASN A 129 11.33 4.19 -5.47
C ASN A 129 10.52 5.15 -4.57
N CYS A 130 10.15 6.35 -5.03
CA CYS A 130 9.32 7.31 -4.31
C CYS A 130 8.20 7.89 -5.18
N ILE A 131 7.16 8.40 -4.52
CA ILE A 131 6.08 9.16 -5.16
C ILE A 131 6.58 10.58 -5.39
N TYR A 132 6.53 11.03 -6.65
CA TYR A 132 6.97 12.35 -7.10
C TYR A 132 5.84 13.08 -7.82
N SER A 133 6.16 13.98 -8.76
CA SER A 133 5.16 14.75 -9.52
C SER A 133 4.33 13.94 -10.52
N LYS A 134 4.81 12.75 -10.92
CA LYS A 134 4.16 11.86 -11.88
C LYS A 134 3.96 10.47 -11.28
N LEU A 135 2.84 9.84 -11.63
CA LEU A 135 2.51 8.46 -11.31
C LEU A 135 2.22 7.68 -12.60
N TYR A 136 2.87 6.55 -12.78
CA TYR A 136 2.74 5.71 -13.98
C TYR A 136 1.44 4.91 -13.96
N LYS A 137 0.89 4.63 -15.14
CA LYS A 137 -0.33 3.81 -15.26
C LYS A 137 -0.05 2.32 -15.33
N THR A 138 1.16 1.95 -15.75
CA THR A 138 1.60 0.57 -15.93
C THR A 138 2.81 0.24 -15.07
N PRO A 139 3.01 -1.04 -14.69
CA PRO A 139 4.14 -1.43 -13.84
C PRO A 139 5.49 -1.26 -14.52
N GLU A 140 5.56 -1.24 -15.85
CA GLU A 140 6.80 -1.02 -16.62
C GLU A 140 7.37 0.40 -16.43
N CYS A 141 6.56 1.33 -15.91
CA CYS A 141 6.91 2.73 -15.74
C CYS A 141 7.44 3.37 -17.04
N GLU A 142 6.71 3.15 -18.14
CA GLU A 142 7.06 3.67 -19.45
C GLU A 142 7.02 5.19 -19.49
N ASN A 143 8.02 5.79 -20.14
CA ASN A 143 8.07 7.23 -20.29
C ASN A 143 6.95 7.73 -21.20
N GLY A 144 6.15 8.66 -20.69
CA GLY A 144 5.01 9.27 -21.37
C GLY A 144 3.66 8.73 -20.89
N ASP A 145 3.62 7.56 -20.25
CA ASP A 145 2.38 6.97 -19.73
C ASP A 145 2.23 7.16 -18.21
N TRP A 146 1.99 8.40 -17.82
CA TRP A 146 1.75 8.79 -16.44
C TRP A 146 0.55 9.74 -16.31
N ILE A 147 0.13 9.95 -15.07
CA ILE A 147 -0.73 11.05 -14.64
C ILE A 147 0.05 11.98 -13.72
N ASP A 148 -0.45 13.21 -13.58
CA ASP A 148 0.11 14.15 -12.61
C ASP A 148 -0.38 13.82 -11.20
N THR A 149 0.53 13.77 -10.24
CA THR A 149 0.17 13.54 -8.83
C THR A 149 -0.76 14.63 -8.30
N GLU A 150 -0.62 15.86 -8.79
CA GLU A 150 -1.59 16.92 -8.48
C GLU A 150 -2.96 16.68 -9.11
N TRP A 151 -3.02 16.13 -10.34
CA TRP A 151 -4.28 15.74 -10.95
C TRP A 151 -4.95 14.67 -10.10
N MET A 152 -4.18 13.69 -9.59
CA MET A 152 -4.68 12.69 -8.65
C MET A 152 -5.28 13.36 -7.40
N PHE A 153 -4.60 14.33 -6.78
CA PHE A 153 -5.15 15.05 -5.62
C PHE A 153 -6.44 15.82 -5.95
N ARG A 154 -6.54 16.41 -7.15
CA ARG A 154 -7.73 17.17 -7.57
C ARG A 154 -8.93 16.29 -7.93
N ASN A 155 -8.70 15.08 -8.45
CA ASN A 155 -9.76 14.22 -9.02
C ASN A 155 -10.11 13.01 -8.15
N LEU A 156 -9.20 12.59 -7.26
CA LEU A 156 -9.46 11.51 -6.30
C LEU A 156 -9.68 12.13 -4.91
N ASP A 157 -10.95 12.11 -4.51
CA ASP A 157 -11.45 12.63 -3.24
C ASP A 157 -10.62 12.17 -2.03
N SER A 158 -10.59 12.96 -0.97
CA SER A 158 -9.84 12.63 0.26
C SER A 158 -10.38 11.40 1.02
N ASP A 159 -11.53 10.86 0.62
CA ASP A 159 -12.18 9.67 1.21
C ASP A 159 -11.61 8.34 0.71
N TYR A 160 -10.70 8.37 -0.28
CA TYR A 160 -9.99 7.16 -0.72
C TYR A 160 -9.15 6.59 0.43
N LYS A 161 -9.24 5.28 0.60
CA LYS A 161 -8.33 4.50 1.43
C LYS A 161 -7.10 4.18 0.59
N VAL A 162 -5.94 4.69 0.98
CA VAL A 162 -4.70 4.57 0.22
C VAL A 162 -3.84 3.44 0.78
N ILE A 163 -3.46 2.52 -0.11
CA ILE A 163 -2.48 1.48 0.17
C ILE A 163 -1.27 1.78 -0.72
N VAL A 164 -0.14 2.06 -0.09
CA VAL A 164 1.14 2.13 -0.77
C VAL A 164 1.85 0.79 -0.59
N VAL A 165 2.38 0.21 -1.65
CA VAL A 165 3.13 -1.07 -1.60
C VAL A 165 4.51 -0.84 -2.20
N GLY A 166 5.55 -0.99 -1.40
CA GLY A 166 6.93 -0.75 -1.83
C GLY A 166 7.91 -1.04 -0.70
N ASP A 167 9.17 -1.31 -1.04
CA ASP A 167 10.17 -1.64 -0.02
C ASP A 167 10.75 -0.43 0.71
N ALA A 168 10.37 0.79 0.28
CA ALA A 168 10.82 2.05 0.84
C ALA A 168 12.35 2.17 0.88
N ALA A 169 13.04 1.41 0.01
CA ALA A 169 14.48 1.41 -0.11
C ALA A 169 14.89 2.34 -1.24
N MET A 170 15.46 3.49 -0.87
CA MET A 170 15.95 4.50 -1.80
C MET A 170 17.16 5.22 -1.23
N ALA A 171 17.96 5.82 -2.09
CA ALA A 171 19.06 6.68 -1.65
C ALA A 171 18.50 7.93 -0.93
N PRO A 172 19.17 8.48 0.10
CA PRO A 172 18.71 9.69 0.78
C PRO A 172 18.45 10.86 -0.17
N GLU A 173 19.23 10.98 -1.24
CA GLU A 173 19.07 11.99 -2.27
C GLU A 173 17.74 11.85 -3.02
N GLU A 174 17.27 10.62 -3.25
CA GLU A 174 15.96 10.38 -3.89
C GLU A 174 14.82 10.87 -2.99
N LEU A 175 14.95 10.72 -1.67
CA LEU A 175 13.93 11.15 -0.73
C LEU A 175 13.96 12.65 -0.46
N TYR A 176 15.15 13.23 -0.24
CA TYR A 176 15.29 14.59 0.29
C TYR A 176 15.72 15.64 -0.75
N SER A 177 16.21 15.24 -1.93
CA SER A 177 16.59 16.19 -2.98
C SER A 177 15.44 16.51 -3.92
N THR A 178 15.37 17.77 -4.34
CA THR A 178 14.48 18.22 -5.43
C THR A 178 14.89 17.64 -6.79
N SER A 179 16.13 17.17 -6.93
CA SER A 179 16.62 16.46 -8.13
C SER A 179 16.66 14.93 -7.97
N GLY A 180 16.06 14.39 -6.91
CA GLY A 180 16.12 12.97 -6.56
C GLY A 180 15.42 12.04 -7.56
N ASN A 181 14.44 12.53 -8.32
CA ASN A 181 13.79 11.74 -9.36
C ASN A 181 14.66 11.63 -10.62
N TYR A 182 15.30 10.47 -10.77
CA TYR A 182 16.18 10.17 -11.91
C TYR A 182 15.44 9.68 -13.16
N ARG A 183 14.14 9.35 -13.06
CA ARG A 183 13.33 8.87 -14.20
C ARG A 183 12.38 9.89 -14.78
N GLY A 184 12.23 11.06 -14.15
CA GLY A 184 11.26 12.05 -14.63
C GLY A 184 11.29 13.35 -13.85
N PRO A 185 10.37 14.27 -14.18
CA PRO A 185 10.29 15.55 -13.49
C PRO A 185 9.88 15.34 -12.03
N ASN A 186 10.45 16.17 -11.15
CA ASN A 186 10.10 16.16 -9.72
C ASN A 186 9.09 17.26 -9.33
N GLY A 187 8.72 18.11 -10.29
CA GLY A 187 7.79 19.23 -10.05
C GLY A 187 8.32 20.29 -9.08
N GLY A 188 9.64 20.31 -8.83
CA GLY A 188 10.31 21.27 -7.95
C GLY A 188 10.29 20.92 -6.46
N LEU A 189 9.67 19.80 -6.06
CA LEU A 189 9.60 19.34 -4.67
C LEU A 189 10.45 18.08 -4.47
N ALA A 190 10.91 17.83 -3.24
CA ALA A 190 11.57 16.56 -2.91
C ALA A 190 10.54 15.42 -2.76
N GLY A 191 11.00 14.17 -2.81
CA GLY A 191 10.13 13.00 -2.57
C GLY A 191 9.43 13.07 -1.21
N TRP A 192 10.15 13.53 -0.19
CA TRP A 192 9.62 13.76 1.16
C TRP A 192 8.44 14.73 1.17
N ASP A 193 8.52 15.82 0.42
CA ASP A 193 7.45 16.82 0.33
C ASP A 193 6.22 16.24 -0.36
N TRP A 194 6.40 15.47 -1.44
CA TRP A 194 5.31 14.75 -2.11
C TRP A 194 4.60 13.76 -1.18
N LEU A 195 5.36 13.02 -0.37
CA LEU A 195 4.80 12.13 0.64
C LEU A 195 4.04 12.88 1.74
N GLN A 196 4.51 14.07 2.16
CA GLN A 196 3.77 14.91 3.09
C GLN A 196 2.44 15.42 2.49
N LEU A 197 2.45 15.82 1.22
CA LEU A 197 1.23 16.21 0.51
C LEU A 197 0.23 15.06 0.43
N LEU A 198 0.70 13.84 0.10
CA LEU A 198 -0.11 12.62 0.10
C LEU A 198 -0.77 12.38 1.46
N LYS A 199 0.00 12.48 2.56
CA LYS A 199 -0.49 12.31 3.94
C LYS A 199 -1.49 13.41 4.35
N ARG A 200 -1.28 14.64 3.88
CA ARG A 200 -2.18 15.77 4.18
C ARG A 200 -3.53 15.60 3.49
N HIS A 201 -3.50 15.17 2.22
CA HIS A 201 -4.67 15.00 1.37
C HIS A 201 -5.51 13.79 1.80
N TYR A 202 -4.91 12.60 1.90
CA TYR A 202 -5.62 11.38 2.28
C TYR A 202 -5.48 11.08 3.77
N LYS A 203 -6.61 10.92 4.46
CA LYS A 203 -6.61 10.65 5.91
C LYS A 203 -6.29 9.19 6.26
N LYS A 204 -6.52 8.27 5.32
CA LYS A 204 -6.34 6.83 5.51
C LYS A 204 -5.24 6.34 4.56
N VAL A 205 -4.00 6.32 5.05
CA VAL A 205 -2.85 5.84 4.29
C VAL A 205 -2.12 4.78 5.10
N VAL A 206 -1.80 3.65 4.47
CA VAL A 206 -0.93 2.60 5.01
C VAL A 206 0.13 2.23 4.00
N TRP A 207 1.30 1.82 4.50
CA TRP A 207 2.41 1.36 3.67
C TRP A 207 2.67 -0.13 3.92
N LEU A 208 2.65 -0.94 2.87
CA LEU A 208 2.96 -2.37 2.92
C LEU A 208 4.35 -2.60 2.34
N ASN A 209 5.27 -3.11 3.16
CA ASN A 209 6.66 -3.31 2.78
C ASN A 209 7.02 -4.81 2.82
N PRO A 210 7.35 -5.45 1.68
CA PRO A 210 7.70 -6.86 1.65
C PRO A 210 9.07 -7.19 2.25
N LYS A 211 9.99 -6.22 2.32
CA LYS A 211 11.33 -6.35 2.91
C LYS A 211 11.44 -5.85 4.35
N MET A 212 10.34 -5.40 4.94
CA MET A 212 10.36 -4.79 6.27
C MET A 212 11.03 -5.72 7.28
N ALA A 213 12.10 -5.21 7.90
CA ALA A 213 12.87 -5.92 8.91
C ALA A 213 12.78 -5.20 10.27
N PRO A 214 12.81 -5.94 11.40
CA PRO A 214 12.77 -5.35 12.72
C PRO A 214 14.01 -4.46 12.99
N GLY A 215 13.85 -3.51 13.90
CA GLY A 215 14.91 -2.54 14.27
C GLY A 215 15.19 -1.49 13.20
N ASN A 216 16.11 -0.58 13.51
CA ASN A 216 16.61 0.45 12.60
C ASN A 216 18.02 0.08 12.16
N ALA A 217 18.38 0.42 10.92
CA ALA A 217 19.74 0.25 10.41
C ALA A 217 20.15 1.50 9.61
N PRO A 218 21.43 1.89 9.61
CA PRO A 218 21.89 3.08 8.87
C PRO A 218 21.55 3.04 7.38
N TRP A 219 21.66 1.88 6.74
CA TRP A 219 21.31 1.68 5.32
C TRP A 219 19.78 1.61 5.05
N ARG A 220 18.94 1.80 6.08
CA ARG A 220 17.46 1.81 6.01
C ARG A 220 16.89 3.14 6.50
N GLU A 221 17.64 4.22 6.30
CA GLU A 221 17.25 5.57 6.71
C GLU A 221 15.93 6.00 6.07
N ALA A 222 15.78 5.83 4.75
CA ALA A 222 14.56 6.16 4.03
C ALA A 222 13.34 5.35 4.53
N GLU A 223 13.49 4.03 4.71
CA GLU A 223 12.45 3.17 5.31
C GLU A 223 12.05 3.71 6.69
N THR A 224 13.04 4.06 7.52
CA THR A 224 12.82 4.60 8.87
C THR A 224 12.02 5.91 8.83
N ALA A 225 12.38 6.84 7.94
CA ALA A 225 11.70 8.11 7.77
C ALA A 225 10.25 7.93 7.27
N ILE A 226 10.06 7.10 6.25
CA ILE A 226 8.73 6.82 5.68
C ILE A 226 7.84 6.12 6.72
N LYS A 227 8.38 5.21 7.53
CA LYS A 227 7.67 4.55 8.63
C LYS A 227 7.25 5.50 9.76
N ALA A 228 8.00 6.59 9.98
CA ALA A 228 7.58 7.65 10.89
C ALA A 228 6.42 8.47 10.30
N LEU A 229 6.36 8.59 8.97
CA LEU A 229 5.32 9.34 8.28
C LEU A 229 4.03 8.54 8.11
N PHE A 230 4.11 7.27 7.73
CA PHE A 230 2.97 6.39 7.47
C PHE A 230 3.00 5.13 8.35
N PRO A 231 1.83 4.65 8.82
CA PRO A 231 1.73 3.33 9.41
C PRO A 231 2.20 2.27 8.41
N MET A 232 3.37 1.68 8.68
CA MET A 232 4.01 0.69 7.81
C MET A 232 3.92 -0.71 8.42
N TYR A 233 3.55 -1.68 7.59
CA TYR A 233 3.40 -3.08 7.96
C TYR A 233 4.15 -3.98 6.99
N LYS A 234 4.70 -5.11 7.50
CA LYS A 234 5.34 -6.11 6.65
C LYS A 234 4.26 -6.72 5.73
N LEU A 235 4.59 -6.99 4.47
CA LEU A 235 3.66 -7.66 3.56
C LEU A 235 3.59 -9.17 3.90
N THR A 236 2.87 -9.47 4.98
CA THR A 236 2.47 -10.82 5.42
C THR A 236 0.97 -10.85 5.67
N VAL A 237 0.40 -12.03 5.92
CA VAL A 237 -1.03 -12.16 6.26
C VAL A 237 -1.41 -11.28 7.45
N GLU A 238 -0.57 -11.29 8.48
CA GLU A 238 -0.80 -10.51 9.69
C GLU A 238 -0.66 -9.01 9.43
N GLY A 239 0.42 -8.59 8.77
CA GLY A 239 0.62 -7.17 8.44
C GLY A 239 -0.46 -6.62 7.51
N LEU A 240 -0.97 -7.43 6.58
CA LEU A 240 -2.10 -7.07 5.74
C LEU A 240 -3.39 -6.89 6.57
N ASN A 241 -3.71 -7.80 7.49
CA ASN A 241 -4.87 -7.66 8.38
C ASN A 241 -4.75 -6.38 9.23
N GLN A 242 -3.57 -6.12 9.79
CA GLN A 242 -3.31 -4.91 10.59
C GLN A 242 -3.47 -3.64 9.77
N ALA A 243 -2.94 -3.63 8.54
CA ALA A 243 -3.11 -2.52 7.61
C ALA A 243 -4.59 -2.26 7.29
N MET A 244 -5.37 -3.32 7.04
CA MET A 244 -6.81 -3.17 6.76
C MET A 244 -7.55 -2.61 7.97
N ILE A 245 -7.27 -3.10 9.19
CA ILE A 245 -7.85 -2.55 10.42
C ILE A 245 -7.47 -1.07 10.57
N LYS A 246 -6.22 -0.71 10.31
CA LYS A 246 -5.74 0.67 10.41
C LYS A 246 -6.46 1.63 9.47
N LEU A 247 -6.74 1.20 8.24
CA LEU A 247 -7.54 1.96 7.27
C LEU A 247 -9.00 2.15 7.70
N MET A 248 -9.47 1.37 8.67
CA MET A 248 -10.84 1.42 9.18
C MET A 248 -11.03 2.25 10.45
N LEU A 249 -9.97 2.48 11.21
CA LEU A 249 -10.08 3.24 12.45
C LEU A 249 -10.24 4.72 12.15
N ASN A 250 -11.35 5.33 12.61
CA ASN A 250 -11.51 6.78 12.65
C ASN A 250 -10.70 7.35 13.81
N LYS A 251 -9.76 8.22 13.46
CA LYS A 251 -9.08 9.12 14.40
C LYS A 251 -9.75 10.48 14.27
#